data_AF-A0A9R0R650-F1
#
_entry.id   AF-A0A9R0R650-F1
#
_cell.length_a   1.000
_cell.length_b   1.000
_cell.length_c   1.000
_cell.angle_alpha   90.00
_cell.angle_beta   90.00
_cell.angle_gamma   90.00
#
_symmetry.space_group_name_H-M   'P 1'
#
loop_
_entity.id
_entity.type
_entity.pdbx_description
1 polymer ?
#
loop_
_entity_poly.entity_id
_entity_poly.type
_entity_poly.pdbx_seq_one_letter_code
_entity_poly.pdbx_strand_id
1 'polypeptide(L)'
;MYIKKIIEGFKSYREETSTEPFSPKVNVVVGANGSGKSNFFHAIRFVLSDMFQNLRSEDRGALLHEGAGHSVVSAFVEIIFDNSDNRIPVDKEEVRLRRTVASKKDEYYLDGKHVSKTEVMNLLESAGFSRSNPYYVVQQGKIASLTLMKDSERLDLLKEIGGTRVYEDRRRESLKIMQGLIKLSATWRRD
;
A
#
# COMPACT_ATOMS: atom_id res chain seq x y z
N MET A 1 -13.58 12.32 2.74
CA MET A 1 -12.49 11.41 3.18
C MET A 1 -11.48 12.10 4.08
N TYR A 2 -11.74 12.07 5.39
CA TYR A 2 -10.69 12.16 6.41
C TYR A 2 -10.34 10.75 6.91
N ILE A 3 -9.26 10.64 7.69
CA ILE A 3 -8.76 9.37 8.19
C ILE A 3 -8.75 9.41 9.72
N LYS A 4 -9.14 8.31 10.37
CA LYS A 4 -8.74 7.98 11.74
C LYS A 4 -7.87 6.73 11.69
N LYS A 5 -6.87 6.65 12.57
CA LYS A 5 -5.87 5.58 12.55
C LYS A 5 -5.73 4.93 13.91
N ILE A 6 -5.57 3.62 13.91
CA ILE A 6 -5.24 2.81 15.09
C ILE A 6 -4.01 1.96 14.75
N ILE A 7 -3.01 1.99 15.64
CA ILE A 7 -1.73 1.28 15.47
C ILE A 7 -1.46 0.47 16.71
N GLU A 8 -1.10 -0.80 16.58
CA GLU A 8 -0.65 -1.61 17.70
C GLU A 8 0.52 -2.51 17.27
N GLY A 9 1.53 -2.63 18.15
CA GLY A 9 2.67 -3.53 17.95
C GLY A 9 3.60 -3.18 16.78
N PHE A 10 3.40 -2.05 16.09
CA PHE A 10 4.11 -1.70 14.86
C PHE A 10 5.30 -0.77 15.12
N LYS A 11 6.52 -1.25 14.87
CA LYS A 11 7.78 -0.50 15.01
C LYS A 11 7.92 0.24 16.33
N SER A 12 7.74 1.57 16.36
CA SER A 12 7.85 2.37 17.59
C SER A 12 6.59 2.34 18.46
N TYR A 13 5.48 1.79 17.96
CA TYR A 13 4.18 1.78 18.63
C TYR A 13 3.94 0.40 19.26
N ARG A 14 4.22 0.26 20.55
CA ARG A 14 4.01 -0.99 21.28
C ARG A 14 2.54 -1.20 21.61
N GLU A 15 1.95 -0.23 22.29
CA GLU A 15 0.56 -0.24 22.73
C GLU A 15 -0.38 0.30 21.66
N GLU A 16 -1.66 -0.03 21.79
CA GLU A 16 -2.69 0.52 20.90
C GLU A 16 -2.69 2.05 21.01
N THR A 17 -2.32 2.69 19.91
CA THR A 17 -2.32 4.14 19.76
C THR A 17 -3.35 4.51 18.72
N SER A 18 -4.41 5.19 19.15
CA SER A 18 -5.40 5.78 18.26
C SER A 18 -5.14 7.26 18.07
N THR A 19 -5.34 7.75 16.85
CA THR A 19 -5.35 9.18 16.59
C THR A 19 -6.75 9.74 16.78
N GLU A 20 -6.84 11.00 17.18
CA GLU A 20 -8.06 11.77 16.97
C GLU A 20 -8.36 11.91 15.47
N PRO A 21 -9.61 12.20 15.08
CA PRO A 21 -9.95 12.49 13.70
C PRO A 21 -9.10 13.64 13.15
N PHE A 22 -8.45 13.41 12.01
CA PHE A 22 -7.71 14.47 11.34
C PHE A 22 -8.65 15.55 10.78
N SER A 23 -8.17 16.79 10.77
CA SER A 23 -8.87 17.87 10.07
C SER A 23 -8.96 17.54 8.57
N PRO A 24 -10.07 17.86 7.89
CA PRO A 24 -10.18 17.67 6.44
C PRO A 24 -9.28 18.63 5.63
N LYS A 25 -8.60 19.57 6.29
CA LYS A 25 -7.69 20.53 5.68
C LYS A 25 -6.25 20.05 5.80
N VAL A 26 -5.43 20.79 6.55
CA VAL A 26 -3.99 20.53 6.72
C VAL A 26 -3.74 20.00 8.12
N ASN A 27 -2.97 18.92 8.19
CA ASN A 27 -2.54 18.31 9.44
C ASN A 27 -1.01 18.29 9.49
N VAL A 28 -0.42 18.67 10.63
CA VAL A 28 1.03 18.72 10.81
C VAL A 28 1.43 17.78 11.93
N VAL A 29 2.40 16.90 11.67
CA VAL A 29 2.94 15.96 12.66
C VAL A 29 4.32 16.44 13.09
N VAL A 30 4.48 16.78 14.37
CA VAL A 30 5.73 17.28 14.96
C VAL A 30 6.20 16.39 16.11
N GLY A 31 7.49 16.49 16.48
CA GLY A 31 8.08 15.70 17.56
C GLY A 31 9.60 15.61 17.45
N ALA A 32 10.26 15.18 18.52
CA ALA A 32 11.73 15.03 18.58
C ALA A 32 12.27 13.96 17.61
N ASN A 33 13.56 14.03 17.27
CA ASN A 33 14.18 12.97 16.46
C ASN A 33 14.09 11.62 17.19
N GLY A 34 13.73 10.57 16.46
CA GLY A 34 13.47 9.24 17.04
C GLY A 34 12.08 9.03 17.64
N SER A 35 11.22 10.04 17.71
CA SER A 35 9.86 9.93 18.32
C SER A 35 8.84 9.11 17.51
N GLY A 36 9.26 8.36 16.49
CA GLY A 36 8.36 7.52 15.69
C GLY A 36 7.62 8.22 14.54
N LYS A 37 7.87 9.51 14.25
CA LYS A 37 7.19 10.24 13.15
C LYS A 37 7.29 9.54 11.79
N SER A 38 8.48 9.08 11.40
CA SER A 38 8.63 8.34 10.14
C SER A 38 7.87 7.01 10.20
N ASN A 39 7.89 6.33 11.35
CA ASN A 39 7.14 5.10 11.56
C ASN A 39 5.62 5.30 11.50
N PHE A 40 5.13 6.48 11.88
CA PHE A 40 3.73 6.88 11.69
C PHE A 40 3.32 6.82 10.21
N PHE A 41 4.08 7.45 9.31
CA PHE A 41 3.79 7.42 7.88
C PHE A 41 4.04 6.03 7.27
N HIS A 42 5.02 5.28 7.77
CA HIS A 42 5.23 3.89 7.37
C HIS A 42 4.01 3.02 7.68
N ALA A 43 3.36 3.19 8.84
CA ALA A 43 2.16 2.46 9.19
C ALA A 43 0.98 2.77 8.25
N ILE A 44 0.79 4.03 7.83
CA ILE A 44 -0.24 4.38 6.84
C ILE A 44 0.05 3.69 5.51
N ARG A 45 1.30 3.79 5.04
CA ARG A 45 1.73 3.18 3.80
C ARG A 45 1.65 1.65 3.85
N PHE A 46 1.87 1.04 5.01
CA PHE A 46 1.74 -0.39 5.21
C PHE A 46 0.33 -0.90 4.89
N VAL A 47 -0.71 -0.12 5.17
CA VAL A 47 -2.09 -0.50 4.81
C VAL A 47 -2.40 -0.17 3.35
N LEU A 48 -1.99 1.01 2.87
CA LEU A 48 -2.40 1.52 1.55
C LEU A 48 -1.58 1.00 0.36
N SER A 49 -0.34 0.53 0.59
CA SER A 49 0.61 0.21 -0.47
C SER A 49 0.92 -1.27 -0.58
N ASP A 50 1.16 -1.68 -1.83
CA ASP A 50 1.66 -2.99 -2.22
C ASP A 50 3.15 -3.22 -1.93
N MET A 51 3.93 -2.20 -1.57
CA MET A 51 5.38 -2.37 -1.38
C MET A 51 5.75 -3.40 -0.30
N PHE A 52 4.86 -3.63 0.66
CA PHE A 52 5.10 -4.55 1.76
C PHE A 52 4.61 -5.99 1.46
N GLN A 53 4.34 -6.32 0.20
CA GLN A 53 3.75 -7.61 -0.16
C GLN A 53 4.75 -8.78 -0.20
N ASN A 54 6.01 -8.51 -0.58
CA ASN A 54 7.03 -9.54 -0.79
C ASN A 54 8.19 -9.40 0.20
N LEU A 55 7.86 -9.08 1.46
CA LEU A 55 8.86 -8.96 2.52
C LEU A 55 9.42 -10.34 2.88
N ARG A 56 10.74 -10.40 3.04
CA ARG A 56 11.40 -11.57 3.63
C ARG A 56 11.03 -11.68 5.11
N SER A 57 11.25 -12.84 5.72
CA SER A 57 10.94 -13.06 7.14
C SER A 57 11.63 -12.04 8.06
N GLU A 58 12.87 -11.66 7.75
CA GLU A 58 13.63 -10.61 8.46
C GLU A 58 12.96 -9.24 8.34
N ASP A 59 12.57 -8.84 7.13
CA ASP A 59 11.90 -7.56 6.88
C ASP A 59 10.52 -7.48 7.57
N ARG A 60 9.83 -8.63 7.69
CA ARG A 60 8.58 -8.73 8.46
C ARG A 60 8.82 -8.53 9.95
N GLY A 61 9.86 -9.17 10.50
CA GLY A 61 10.29 -8.97 11.88
C GLY A 61 10.55 -7.50 12.20
N ALA A 62 11.22 -6.78 11.28
CA ALA A 62 11.51 -5.35 11.41
C ALA A 62 10.28 -4.42 11.39
N LEU A 63 9.07 -4.94 11.09
CA LEU A 63 7.81 -4.20 11.24
C LEU A 63 7.21 -4.34 12.65
N LEU A 64 7.56 -5.41 13.37
CA LEU A 64 7.11 -5.65 14.73
C LEU A 64 7.91 -4.77 15.69
N HIS A 65 7.29 -4.38 16.80
CA HIS A 65 7.98 -3.63 17.84
C HIS A 65 9.06 -4.49 18.51
N GLU A 66 10.30 -3.99 18.48
CA GLU A 66 11.43 -4.53 19.23
C GLU A 66 11.82 -3.54 20.32
N GLY A 67 11.74 -3.97 21.58
CA GLY A 67 12.01 -3.13 22.75
C GLY A 67 12.16 -3.96 24.03
N ALA A 68 12.46 -3.31 25.16
CA ALA A 68 12.57 -3.98 26.45
C ALA A 68 11.22 -4.56 26.88
N GLY A 69 11.12 -5.89 26.93
CA GLY A 69 9.89 -6.63 27.26
C GLY A 69 9.68 -7.86 26.38
N HIS A 70 8.47 -8.41 26.40
CA HIS A 70 8.10 -9.53 25.53
C HIS A 70 8.05 -9.08 24.06
N SER A 71 8.60 -9.92 23.19
CA SER A 71 8.52 -9.74 21.75
C SER A 71 7.06 -9.78 21.27
N VAL A 72 6.68 -8.80 20.47
CA VAL A 72 5.35 -8.74 19.87
C VAL A 72 5.27 -9.79 18.76
N VAL A 73 4.28 -10.69 18.83
CA VAL A 73 4.11 -11.79 17.86
C VAL A 73 3.38 -11.31 16.59
N SER A 74 2.56 -10.27 16.71
CA SER A 74 1.77 -9.69 15.63
C SER A 74 1.54 -8.20 15.86
N ALA A 75 1.53 -7.43 14.78
CA ALA A 75 1.18 -6.02 14.78
C ALA A 75 0.01 -5.78 13.83
N PHE A 76 -0.81 -4.76 14.08
CA PHE A 76 -1.81 -4.33 13.11
C PHE A 76 -1.85 -2.82 12.96
N VAL A 77 -2.31 -2.40 11.80
CA VAL A 77 -2.67 -1.01 11.52
C VAL A 77 -4.07 -1.02 10.92
N GLU A 78 -4.95 -0.23 11.52
CA GLU A 78 -6.31 -0.01 11.04
C GLU A 78 -6.49 1.46 10.63
N ILE A 79 -7.03 1.65 9.44
CA ILE A 79 -7.38 2.94 8.87
C ILE A 79 -8.90 2.97 8.73
N ILE A 80 -9.52 3.97 9.33
CA ILE A 80 -10.94 4.27 9.21
C ILE A 80 -11.05 5.42 8.22
N PHE A 81 -11.67 5.16 7.07
CA PHE A 81 -11.96 6.13 6.04
C PHE A 81 -13.37 6.67 6.24
N ASP A 82 -13.52 7.98 6.17
CA ASP A 82 -14.80 8.62 5.86
C ASP A 82 -15.08 8.47 4.36
N ASN A 83 -16.18 7.76 4.05
CA ASN A 83 -16.65 7.41 2.73
C ASN A 83 -17.95 8.16 2.36
N SER A 84 -18.19 9.35 2.93
CA SER A 84 -19.37 10.17 2.61
C SER A 84 -19.49 10.54 1.13
N ASP A 85 -18.38 10.51 0.38
CA ASP A 85 -18.34 10.76 -1.06
C ASP A 85 -18.55 9.49 -1.91
N ASN A 86 -18.79 8.34 -1.27
CA ASN A 86 -18.98 7.03 -1.90
C ASN A 86 -17.86 6.64 -2.87
N ARG A 87 -16.64 7.10 -2.60
CA ARG A 87 -15.47 6.82 -3.43
C ARG A 87 -14.99 5.38 -3.28
N ILE A 88 -15.18 4.82 -2.09
CA ILE A 88 -15.02 3.38 -1.84
C ILE A 88 -16.38 2.73 -2.15
N PRO A 89 -16.43 1.68 -3.01
CA PRO A 89 -17.67 1.03 -3.42
C PRO A 89 -18.21 0.09 -2.31
N VAL A 90 -18.45 0.65 -1.13
CA VAL A 90 -19.03 0.00 0.04
C VAL A 90 -20.15 0.91 0.54
N ASP A 91 -21.34 0.36 0.73
CA ASP A 91 -22.54 1.09 1.17
C ASP A 91 -22.49 1.38 2.68
N LYS A 92 -21.50 2.19 3.08
CA LYS A 92 -21.28 2.67 4.44
C LYS A 92 -20.58 4.04 4.41
N GLU A 93 -20.96 4.89 5.35
CA GLU A 93 -20.34 6.20 5.57
C GLU A 93 -18.92 6.09 6.16
N GLU A 94 -18.64 5.03 6.91
CA GLU A 94 -17.30 4.73 7.42
C GLU A 94 -16.85 3.33 6.97
N VAL A 95 -15.62 3.24 6.47
CA VAL A 95 -15.00 1.98 6.05
C VAL A 95 -13.73 1.74 6.85
N ARG A 96 -13.63 0.59 7.51
CA ARG A 96 -12.47 0.21 8.33
C ARG A 96 -11.63 -0.81 7.60
N LEU A 97 -10.41 -0.44 7.22
CA LEU A 97 -9.43 -1.34 6.62
C LEU A 97 -8.31 -1.62 7.61
N ARG A 98 -8.18 -2.88 8.01
CA ARG A 98 -7.11 -3.35 8.89
C ARG A 98 -6.19 -4.29 8.13
N ARG A 99 -4.88 -4.09 8.31
CA ARG A 99 -3.85 -5.05 7.92
C ARG A 99 -3.10 -5.51 9.16
N THR A 100 -3.05 -6.81 9.37
CA THR A 100 -2.27 -7.46 10.44
C THR A 100 -1.04 -8.11 9.82
N VAL A 101 0.13 -7.90 10.41
CA VAL A 101 1.38 -8.60 10.07
C VAL A 101 1.79 -9.49 11.23
N ALA A 102 2.09 -10.74 10.90
CA ALA A 102 2.73 -11.71 11.79
C ALA A 102 3.94 -12.32 11.07
N SER A 103 4.76 -13.08 11.81
CA SER A 103 6.00 -13.66 11.26
C SER A 103 5.78 -14.56 10.04
N LYS A 104 4.60 -15.16 9.90
CA LYS A 104 4.30 -16.15 8.83
C LYS A 104 3.32 -15.66 7.76
N LYS A 105 2.37 -14.79 8.12
CA LYS A 105 1.31 -14.35 7.20
C LYS A 105 0.86 -12.93 7.51
N ASP A 106 0.28 -12.32 6.48
CA ASP A 106 -0.46 -11.08 6.60
C ASP A 106 -1.93 -11.38 6.44
N GLU A 107 -2.77 -10.70 7.21
CA GLU A 107 -4.22 -10.81 7.15
C GLU A 107 -4.84 -9.44 6.92
N TYR A 108 -5.93 -9.42 6.17
CA TYR A 108 -6.65 -8.20 5.83
C TYR A 108 -8.09 -8.32 6.31
N TYR A 109 -8.60 -7.24 6.90
CA TYR A 109 -9.97 -7.15 7.34
C TYR A 109 -10.62 -5.87 6.84
N LEU A 110 -11.84 -6.00 6.32
CA LEU A 110 -12.70 -4.92 5.93
C LEU A 110 -13.92 -4.94 6.86
N ASP A 111 -14.09 -3.90 7.67
CA ASP A 111 -15.12 -3.81 8.71
C ASP A 111 -15.18 -5.05 9.61
N GLY A 112 -14.01 -5.55 10.01
CA GLY A 112 -13.87 -6.74 10.86
C GLY A 112 -14.07 -8.07 10.13
N LYS A 113 -14.46 -8.09 8.85
CA LYS A 113 -14.56 -9.31 8.05
C LYS A 113 -13.25 -9.60 7.34
N HIS A 114 -12.78 -10.84 7.43
CA HIS A 114 -11.59 -11.27 6.71
C HIS A 114 -11.83 -11.19 5.20
N VAL A 115 -10.91 -10.55 4.47
CA VAL A 115 -10.99 -10.33 3.02
C VAL A 115 -9.70 -10.73 2.34
N SER A 116 -9.77 -11.08 1.06
CA SER A 116 -8.57 -11.42 0.32
C SER A 116 -7.74 -10.17 0.02
N LYS A 117 -6.43 -10.34 -0.08
CA LYS A 117 -5.51 -9.29 -0.54
C LYS A 117 -5.99 -8.69 -1.87
N THR A 118 -6.40 -9.53 -2.81
CA THR A 118 -6.83 -9.09 -4.15
C THR A 118 -8.04 -8.16 -4.07
N GLU A 119 -9.02 -8.49 -3.24
CA GLU A 119 -10.19 -7.63 -2.99
C GLU A 119 -9.78 -6.27 -2.43
N VAL A 120 -8.93 -6.23 -1.40
CA VAL A 120 -8.45 -4.97 -0.81
C VAL A 120 -7.75 -4.11 -1.84
N MET A 121 -6.88 -4.70 -2.65
CA MET A 121 -6.16 -3.93 -3.66
C MET A 121 -7.08 -3.38 -4.75
N ASN A 122 -8.11 -4.14 -5.16
CA ASN A 122 -9.11 -3.66 -6.11
C ASN A 122 -9.99 -2.55 -5.51
N LEU A 123 -10.29 -2.65 -4.22
CA LEU A 123 -11.02 -1.63 -3.47
C LEU A 123 -10.24 -0.31 -3.42
N LEU A 124 -8.97 -0.38 -3.03
CA LEU A 124 -8.07 0.77 -2.99
C LEU A 124 -7.89 1.42 -4.36
N GLU A 125 -7.77 0.60 -5.40
CA GLU A 125 -7.66 1.07 -6.79
C GLU A 125 -8.92 1.80 -7.26
N SER A 126 -10.10 1.27 -6.92
CA SER A 126 -11.40 1.93 -7.18
C SER A 126 -11.52 3.26 -6.44
N ALA A 127 -10.97 3.33 -5.23
CA ALA A 127 -10.91 4.56 -4.45
C ALA A 127 -9.82 5.54 -4.92
N GLY A 128 -9.05 5.21 -5.97
CA GLY A 128 -8.00 6.07 -6.52
C GLY A 128 -6.65 6.00 -5.79
N PHE A 129 -6.49 5.07 -4.84
CA PHE A 129 -5.18 4.68 -4.30
C PHE A 129 -4.49 3.70 -5.24
N SER A 130 -4.15 4.19 -6.44
CA SER A 130 -3.62 3.33 -7.49
C SER A 130 -2.23 2.78 -7.12
N ARG A 131 -2.03 1.47 -7.34
CA ARG A 131 -0.71 0.82 -7.31
C ARG A 131 0.25 1.42 -8.33
N SER A 132 -0.29 1.85 -9.47
CA SER A 132 0.46 2.47 -10.56
C SER A 132 0.61 3.98 -10.39
N ASN A 133 0.14 4.59 -9.29
CA ASN A 133 0.38 6.00 -9.01
C ASN A 133 0.49 6.22 -7.49
N PRO A 134 1.65 5.90 -6.88
CA PRO A 134 1.86 6.03 -5.44
C PRO A 134 2.16 7.47 -4.98
N TYR A 135 1.97 8.48 -5.84
CA TYR A 135 2.37 9.89 -5.57
C TYR A 135 1.53 10.57 -4.48
N TYR A 136 0.57 9.85 -3.87
CA TYR A 136 -0.08 10.27 -2.63
C TYR A 136 0.84 10.16 -1.39
N VAL A 137 2.03 9.55 -1.49
CA VAL A 137 3.06 9.56 -0.43
C VAL A 137 4.42 10.01 -0.99
N VAL A 138 4.93 11.11 -0.45
CA VAL A 138 6.30 11.58 -0.73
C VAL A 138 7.23 11.17 0.40
N GLN A 139 8.18 10.29 0.11
CA GLN A 139 9.19 9.88 1.10
C GLN A 139 10.25 10.95 1.30
N GLN A 140 10.88 10.93 2.47
CA GLN A 140 12.11 11.69 2.69
C GLN A 140 13.14 11.34 1.61
N GLY A 141 13.79 12.36 1.06
CA GLY A 141 14.78 12.22 -0.03
C GLY A 141 14.17 12.01 -1.42
N LYS A 142 12.85 11.75 -1.56
CA LYS A 142 12.20 11.57 -2.87
C LYS A 142 12.27 12.83 -3.73
N ILE A 143 12.21 14.01 -3.13
CA ILE A 143 12.35 15.28 -3.87
C ILE A 143 13.76 15.39 -4.48
N ALA A 144 14.80 15.12 -3.68
CA ALA A 144 16.17 15.12 -4.17
C ALA A 144 16.37 14.07 -5.28
N SER A 145 15.80 12.87 -5.13
CA SER A 145 15.91 11.86 -6.18
C SER A 145 15.17 12.26 -7.46
N LEU A 146 14.01 12.93 -7.37
CA LEU A 146 13.32 13.49 -8.53
C LEU A 146 14.17 14.53 -9.29
N THR A 147 14.93 15.36 -8.56
CA THR A 147 15.84 16.35 -9.19
C THR A 147 17.05 15.71 -9.89
N LEU A 148 17.46 14.51 -9.45
CA LEU A 148 18.62 13.78 -9.98
C LEU A 148 18.24 12.71 -11.01
N MET A 149 16.96 12.54 -11.33
CA MET A 149 16.49 11.54 -12.29
C MET A 149 17.06 11.77 -13.69
N LYS A 150 17.43 10.68 -14.35
CA LYS A 150 17.74 10.68 -15.79
C LYS A 150 16.47 10.91 -16.60
N ASP A 151 16.61 11.39 -17.83
CA ASP A 151 15.45 11.69 -18.69
C ASP A 151 14.58 10.47 -18.96
N SER A 152 15.16 9.27 -19.05
CA SER A 152 14.41 8.02 -19.18
C SER A 152 13.54 7.75 -17.95
N GLU A 153 14.06 7.94 -16.74
CA GLU A 153 13.32 7.73 -15.49
C GLU A 153 12.20 8.77 -15.33
N ARG A 154 12.45 10.00 -15.77
CA ARG A 154 11.44 11.07 -15.79
C ARG A 154 10.33 10.78 -16.80
N LEU A 155 10.64 10.20 -17.95
CA LEU A 155 9.62 9.76 -18.92
C LEU A 155 8.77 8.62 -18.35
N ASP A 156 9.39 7.63 -17.71
CA ASP A 156 8.67 6.52 -17.06
C ASP A 156 7.73 7.04 -15.97
N LEU A 157 8.19 8.00 -15.17
CA LEU A 157 7.37 8.74 -14.20
C LEU A 157 6.16 9.41 -14.86
N LEU A 158 6.33 10.11 -15.98
CA LEU A 158 5.22 10.76 -16.69
C LEU A 158 4.22 9.76 -17.25
N LYS A 159 4.69 8.64 -17.81
CA LYS A 159 3.83 7.54 -18.27
C LYS A 159 3.03 6.91 -17.14
N GLU A 160 3.65 6.80 -15.98
CA GLU A 160 3.02 6.27 -14.77
C GLU A 160 1.89 7.20 -14.29
N ILE A 161 2.16 8.52 -14.16
CA ILE A 161 1.16 9.52 -13.80
C ILE A 161 0.03 9.61 -14.84
N GLY A 162 0.38 9.53 -16.13
CA GLY A 162 -0.58 9.55 -17.24
C GLY A 162 -1.40 8.26 -17.37
N GLY A 163 -1.17 7.26 -16.52
CA GLY A 163 -1.90 5.99 -16.53
C GLY A 163 -1.63 5.10 -17.76
N THR A 164 -0.68 5.48 -18.62
CA THR A 164 -0.38 4.73 -19.85
C THR A 164 0.37 3.43 -19.56
N ARG A 165 1.01 3.33 -18.39
CA ARG A 165 1.75 2.14 -17.95
C ARG A 165 0.88 0.89 -17.89
N VAL A 166 -0.31 0.98 -17.30
CA VAL A 166 -1.25 -0.16 -17.20
C VAL A 166 -1.65 -0.65 -18.59
N TYR A 167 -1.90 0.27 -19.52
CA TYR A 167 -2.21 -0.07 -20.90
C TYR A 167 -1.02 -0.73 -21.61
N GLU A 168 0.19 -0.17 -21.49
CA GLU A 168 1.39 -0.75 -22.10
C GLU A 168 1.67 -2.17 -21.58
N ASP A 169 1.48 -2.41 -20.28
CA ASP A 169 1.69 -3.72 -19.66
C ASP A 169 0.67 -4.75 -20.17
N ARG A 170 -0.63 -4.41 -20.19
CA ARG A 170 -1.68 -5.28 -20.76
C ARG A 170 -1.46 -5.59 -22.23
N ARG A 171 -1.03 -4.59 -23.01
CA ARG A 171 -0.69 -4.75 -24.43
C ARG A 171 0.48 -5.72 -24.59
N ARG A 172 1.54 -5.58 -23.77
CA ARG A 172 2.72 -6.45 -23.81
C ARG A 172 2.38 -7.89 -23.45
N GLU A 173 1.55 -8.09 -22.43
CA GLU A 173 1.05 -9.41 -22.04
C GLU A 173 0.22 -10.07 -23.15
N SER A 174 -0.71 -9.30 -23.73
CA SER A 174 -1.55 -9.77 -24.84
C SER A 174 -0.71 -10.17 -26.06
N LEU A 175 0.33 -9.40 -26.39
CA LEU A 175 1.27 -9.74 -27.48
C LEU A 175 2.07 -11.02 -27.19
N LYS A 176 2.48 -11.25 -25.93
CA LYS A 176 3.14 -12.50 -25.54
C LYS A 176 2.22 -13.71 -25.72
N ILE A 177 0.96 -13.60 -25.28
CA ILE A 177 -0.05 -14.66 -25.46
C ILE A 177 -0.24 -14.96 -26.95
N MET A 178 -0.40 -13.92 -27.77
CA MET A 178 -0.56 -14.06 -29.21
C MET A 178 0.63 -14.77 -29.87
N GLN A 179 1.87 -14.38 -29.52
CA GLN A 179 3.07 -15.06 -30.04
C GLN A 179 3.16 -16.53 -29.61
N GLY A 180 2.77 -16.84 -28.37
CA GLY A 180 2.69 -18.22 -27.88
C GLY A 180 1.70 -19.06 -28.68
N LEU A 181 0.51 -18.52 -28.96
CA LEU A 181 -0.52 -19.18 -29.77
C LEU A 181 -0.05 -19.42 -31.21
N ILE A 182 0.62 -18.45 -31.83
CA ILE A 182 1.19 -18.60 -33.18
C ILE A 182 2.21 -19.74 -33.20
N LYS A 183 3.12 -19.80 -32.22
CA LYS A 183 4.11 -20.88 -32.12
C LYS A 183 3.45 -22.25 -31.97
N LEU A 184 2.47 -22.37 -31.07
CA LEU A 184 1.70 -23.61 -30.89
C LEU A 184 1.04 -24.04 -32.20
N SER A 185 0.35 -23.13 -32.89
CA SER A 185 -0.31 -23.45 -34.17
C SER A 185 0.65 -23.91 -35.27
N ALA A 186 1.90 -23.42 -35.25
CA ALA A 186 2.93 -23.83 -36.18
C ALA A 186 3.50 -25.22 -35.84
N THR A 187 3.50 -25.62 -34.57
CA THR A 187 3.87 -26.98 -34.13
C THR A 187 2.80 -27.98 -34.54
N TRP A 188 1.51 -27.67 -34.31
CA TRP A 188 0.38 -28.53 -34.68
C TRP A 188 0.18 -28.72 -36.20
N ARG A 189 0.76 -27.87 -37.05
CA ARG A 189 0.75 -28.04 -38.52
C ARG A 189 1.88 -28.91 -39.06
N ARG A 190 2.86 -29.27 -38.23
CA ARG A 190 4.02 -30.08 -38.64
C ARG A 190 3.88 -31.55 -38.27
N ASP A 191 2.90 -31.89 -37.44
CA ASP A 191 2.43 -33.26 -37.16
C ASP A 191 1.19 -33.56 -38.03
#